data_AF-A0A963X4C2-F1
#
_entry.id   AF-A0A963X4C2-F1
#
_cell.length_a   1.000
_cell.length_b   1.000
_cell.length_c   1.000
_cell.angle_alpha   90.00
_cell.angle_beta   90.00
_cell.angle_gamma   90.00
#
_symmetry.space_group_name_H-M   'P 1'
#
loop_
_entity.id
_entity.type
_entity.pdbx_description
1 polymer ?
#
loop_
_entity_poly.entity_id
_entity_poly.type
_entity_poly.pdbx_seq_one_letter_code
_entity_poly.pdbx_strand_id
1 'polypeptide(L)'
;MKTFPAFHALTARRVVIAGGGEAASRKARLAAQAGARITFVASELSAALVKEWRGAAEFDARRPTPELFAGAALAFIALDDETHAVDLAAMARAAGVPVNVVDRPDQSDFFTPSIIDRGDIVVGVSTG
;
A
#
# COMPACT_ATOMS: atom_id res chain seq x y z
N MET A 1 14.57 -16.65 -11.95
CA MET A 1 13.56 -16.20 -10.97
C MET A 1 13.84 -14.74 -10.65
N LYS A 2 12.88 -13.82 -10.84
CA LYS A 2 13.07 -12.37 -10.62
C LYS A 2 12.53 -11.89 -9.27
N THR A 3 11.65 -12.67 -8.63
CA THR A 3 10.97 -12.34 -7.38
C THR A 3 11.01 -13.53 -6.43
N PHE A 4 11.11 -13.25 -5.12
CA PHE A 4 11.08 -14.29 -4.09
C PHE A 4 9.67 -14.34 -3.47
N PRO A 5 8.98 -15.49 -3.48
CA PRO A 5 7.64 -15.60 -2.90
C PRO A 5 7.71 -15.56 -1.38
N ALA A 6 7.07 -14.56 -0.77
CA ALA A 6 6.96 -14.43 0.68
C ALA A 6 5.58 -13.90 1.06
N PHE A 7 5.10 -14.33 2.23
CA PHE A 7 3.89 -13.80 2.86
C PHE A 7 4.28 -12.86 4.00
N HIS A 8 3.69 -11.66 4.01
CA HIS A 8 3.91 -10.67 5.06
C HIS A 8 2.83 -10.76 6.13
N ALA A 9 3.22 -11.00 7.38
CA ALA A 9 2.31 -10.89 8.52
C ALA A 9 2.03 -9.41 8.83
N LEU A 10 0.76 -9.00 8.70
CA LEU A 10 0.38 -7.59 8.84
C LEU A 10 -0.53 -7.30 10.04
N THR A 11 -0.87 -8.29 10.85
CA THR A 11 -1.73 -8.10 12.03
C THR A 11 -1.24 -6.97 12.93
N ALA A 12 -2.08 -5.95 13.10
CA ALA A 12 -1.82 -4.71 13.84
C ALA A 12 -0.64 -3.85 13.36
N ARG A 13 0.01 -4.22 12.25
CA ARG A 13 1.10 -3.48 11.62
C ARG A 13 0.53 -2.33 10.80
N ARG A 14 1.23 -1.20 10.78
CA ARG A 14 0.83 -0.03 9.99
C ARG A 14 1.20 -0.25 8.52
N VAL A 15 0.26 0.00 7.61
CA VAL A 15 0.47 0.04 6.17
C VAL A 15 0.04 1.41 5.65
N VAL A 16 0.95 2.07 4.92
CA VAL A 16 0.70 3.39 4.34
C VAL A 16 0.23 3.23 2.91
N ILE A 17 -0.87 3.88 2.56
CA ILE A 17 -1.43 3.91 1.21
C ILE A 17 -1.43 5.36 0.72
N ALA A 18 -0.55 5.70 -0.22
CA ALA A 18 -0.58 7.01 -0.86
C ALA A 18 -1.55 7.01 -2.04
N GLY A 19 -2.50 7.94 -2.04
CA GLY A 19 -3.54 8.06 -3.05
C GLY A 19 -4.96 8.02 -2.47
N GLY A 20 -5.88 8.73 -3.13
CA GLY A 20 -7.26 8.95 -2.68
C GLY A 20 -8.35 8.28 -3.52
N GLY A 21 -7.96 7.44 -4.48
CA GLY A 21 -8.86 6.81 -5.45
C GLY A 21 -9.11 5.32 -5.22
N GLU A 22 -9.79 4.69 -6.18
CA GLU A 22 -10.16 3.27 -6.11
C GLU A 22 -8.94 2.34 -6.06
N ALA A 23 -7.86 2.66 -6.78
CA ALA A 23 -6.61 1.88 -6.73
C ALA A 23 -6.04 1.81 -5.30
N ALA A 24 -6.09 2.91 -4.54
CA ALA A 24 -5.70 2.96 -3.14
C ALA A 24 -6.64 2.11 -2.27
N SER A 25 -7.95 2.25 -2.43
CA SER A 25 -8.95 1.44 -1.72
C SER A 25 -8.75 -0.07 -1.94
N ARG A 26 -8.47 -0.51 -3.17
CA ARG A 26 -8.21 -1.93 -3.47
C ARG A 26 -7.01 -2.47 -2.69
N LYS A 27 -5.91 -1.72 -2.61
CA LYS A 27 -4.72 -2.13 -1.84
C LYS A 27 -5.01 -2.12 -0.34
N ALA A 28 -5.73 -1.11 0.14
CA ALA A 28 -6.15 -1.03 1.53
C ALA A 28 -7.01 -2.24 1.95
N ARG A 29 -7.97 -2.68 1.12
CA ARG A 29 -8.80 -3.87 1.41
C ARG A 29 -7.94 -5.12 1.62
N LEU A 30 -6.98 -5.37 0.72
CA LEU A 30 -6.09 -6.54 0.82
C LEU A 30 -5.23 -6.49 2.09
N ALA A 31 -4.64 -5.33 2.40
CA ALA A 31 -3.85 -5.15 3.61
C ALA A 31 -4.71 -5.27 4.89
N ALA A 32 -5.91 -4.71 4.89
CA ALA A 32 -6.83 -4.78 6.03
C ALA A 32 -7.37 -6.20 6.26
N GLN A 33 -7.63 -6.98 5.20
CA GLN A 33 -7.97 -8.40 5.30
C GLN A 33 -6.84 -9.20 5.98
N ALA A 34 -5.58 -8.81 5.75
CA ALA A 34 -4.41 -9.36 6.46
C ALA A 34 -4.19 -8.77 7.87
N GLY A 35 -5.13 -7.97 8.38
CA GLY A 35 -5.12 -7.38 9.72
C GLY A 35 -4.29 -6.10 9.89
N ALA A 36 -3.91 -5.44 8.79
CA ALA A 36 -3.15 -4.19 8.85
C ALA A 36 -3.99 -3.01 9.40
N ARG A 37 -3.31 -2.08 10.07
CA ARG A 37 -3.83 -0.73 10.33
C ARG A 37 -3.52 0.15 9.13
N ILE A 38 -4.56 0.69 8.50
CA ILE A 38 -4.44 1.47 7.27
C ILE A 38 -4.29 2.95 7.59
N THR A 39 -3.30 3.58 6.97
CA THR A 39 -3.14 5.05 6.93
C THR A 39 -3.14 5.50 5.48
N PHE A 40 -4.13 6.28 5.07
CA PHE A 40 -4.16 6.92 3.76
C PHE A 40 -3.39 8.24 3.78
N VAL A 41 -2.66 8.51 2.71
CA VAL A 41 -1.90 9.75 2.51
C VAL A 41 -2.33 10.36 1.18
N ALA A 42 -3.09 11.45 1.23
CA ALA A 42 -3.51 12.18 0.04
C ALA A 42 -4.02 13.57 0.40
N SER A 43 -3.76 14.55 -0.47
CA SER A 43 -4.37 15.88 -0.38
C SER A 43 -5.86 15.87 -0.75
N GLU A 44 -6.27 14.91 -1.59
CA GLU A 44 -7.65 14.75 -2.05
C GLU A 44 -8.06 13.29 -1.93
N LEU A 45 -9.28 13.06 -1.40
CA LEU A 45 -9.87 11.74 -1.24
C LEU A 45 -11.20 11.70 -1.97
N SER A 46 -11.42 10.64 -2.76
CA SER A 46 -12.72 10.41 -3.38
C SER A 46 -13.80 10.17 -2.33
N ALA A 47 -15.04 10.60 -2.62
CA ALA A 47 -16.17 10.38 -1.73
C ALA A 47 -16.42 8.89 -1.45
N ALA A 48 -16.16 8.02 -2.44
CA ALA A 48 -16.27 6.58 -2.30
C ALA A 48 -15.26 6.02 -1.28
N LEU A 49 -13.98 6.42 -1.38
CA LEU A 49 -12.95 6.02 -0.42
C LEU A 49 -13.29 6.50 0.99
N VAL A 50 -13.67 7.77 1.15
CA VAL A 50 -14.05 8.32 2.46
C VAL A 50 -15.24 7.57 3.05
N LYS A 51 -16.26 7.26 2.24
CA LYS A 51 -17.44 6.51 2.69
C LYS A 51 -17.07 5.11 3.19
N GLU A 52 -16.13 4.45 2.51
CA GLU A 52 -15.70 3.10 2.86
C GLU A 52 -14.81 3.06 4.10
N TRP A 53 -13.85 3.98 4.19
CA TRP A 53 -12.75 3.89 5.16
C TRP A 53 -12.92 4.79 6.39
N ARG A 54 -13.97 5.61 6.44
CA ARG A 54 -14.27 6.43 7.62
C ARG A 54 -14.44 5.54 8.86
N GLY A 55 -13.61 5.78 9.88
CA GLY A 55 -13.61 5.02 11.13
C GLY A 55 -12.85 3.69 11.07
N ALA A 56 -12.41 3.26 9.89
CA ALA A 56 -11.63 2.03 9.69
C ALA A 56 -10.15 2.31 9.31
N ALA A 57 -9.83 3.53 8.89
CA ALA A 57 -8.48 3.97 8.57
C ALA A 57 -8.17 5.35 9.15
N GLU A 58 -6.87 5.64 9.26
CA GLU A 58 -6.35 6.99 9.49
C GLU A 58 -6.21 7.72 8.15
N PHE A 59 -6.42 9.04 8.15
CA PHE A 59 -6.24 9.90 6.98
C PHE A 59 -5.23 10.99 7.31
N ASP A 60 -4.16 11.06 6.53
CA ASP A 60 -3.12 12.07 6.64
C ASP A 60 -3.09 12.93 5.38
N ALA A 61 -3.54 14.18 5.53
CA ALA A 61 -3.56 15.16 4.44
C ALA A 61 -2.30 16.06 4.43
N ARG A 62 -1.33 15.81 5.33
CA ARG A 62 -0.11 16.61 5.41
C ARG A 62 0.76 16.37 4.18
N ARG A 63 1.59 17.37 3.88
CA ARG A 63 2.64 17.20 2.87
C ARG A 63 3.53 16.02 3.27
N PRO A 64 3.72 15.02 2.41
CA PRO A 64 4.54 13.86 2.71
C PRO A 64 5.99 14.22 3.01
N THR A 65 6.54 13.60 4.05
CA THR A 65 7.97 13.62 4.41
C THR A 65 8.44 12.18 4.68
N PRO A 66 9.74 11.87 4.70
CA PRO A 66 10.22 10.52 5.01
C PRO A 66 9.69 9.96 6.35
N GLU A 67 9.50 10.80 7.36
CA GLU A 67 9.00 10.42 8.69
C GLU A 67 7.58 9.86 8.65
N LEU A 68 6.79 10.23 7.63
CA LEU A 68 5.46 9.67 7.38
C LEU A 68 5.48 8.14 7.32
N PHE A 69 6.52 7.58 6.68
CA PHE A 69 6.67 6.15 6.46
C PHE A 69 7.32 5.42 7.65
N ALA A 70 7.93 6.14 8.60
CA ALA A 70 8.71 5.54 9.68
C ALA A 70 7.94 4.44 10.45
N GLY A 71 8.48 3.23 10.50
CA GLY A 71 7.85 2.09 11.20
C GLY A 71 6.61 1.49 10.50
N ALA A 72 6.26 1.92 9.29
CA ALA A 72 5.32 1.19 8.45
C ALA A 72 5.92 -0.16 8.03
N ALA A 73 5.07 -1.18 7.87
CA ALA A 73 5.49 -2.49 7.39
C ALA A 73 5.64 -2.53 5.87
N LEU A 74 4.73 -1.86 5.16
CA LEU A 74 4.68 -1.75 3.70
C LEU A 74 4.11 -0.38 3.32
N ALA A 75 4.48 0.11 2.14
CA ALA A 75 3.88 1.26 1.50
C ALA A 75 3.32 0.90 0.12
N PHE A 76 2.10 1.35 -0.18
CA PHE A 76 1.51 1.28 -1.52
C PHE A 76 1.35 2.69 -2.07
N ILE A 77 1.84 2.93 -3.29
CA ILE A 77 1.74 4.22 -3.98
C ILE A 77 0.79 4.07 -5.17
N ALA A 78 -0.41 4.62 -5.04
CA ALA A 78 -1.50 4.53 -6.00
C ALA A 78 -1.85 5.93 -6.55
N LEU A 79 -0.87 6.56 -7.20
CA LEU A 79 -0.98 7.89 -7.81
C LEU A 79 -0.78 7.80 -9.33
N ASP A 80 -1.55 8.61 -10.05
CA ASP A 80 -1.42 8.76 -11.50
C ASP A 80 -0.22 9.64 -11.88
N ASP A 81 0.03 10.71 -11.11
CA ASP A 81 1.22 11.58 -11.25
C ASP A 81 2.49 10.77 -10.98
N GLU A 82 3.25 10.51 -12.04
CA GLU A 82 4.47 9.72 -11.99
C GLU A 82 5.58 10.40 -11.19
N THR A 83 5.73 11.71 -11.30
CA THR A 83 6.79 12.44 -10.57
C THR A 83 6.52 12.35 -9.07
N HIS A 84 5.28 12.59 -8.67
CA HIS A 84 4.87 12.49 -7.27
C HIS A 84 4.96 11.03 -6.76
N ALA A 85 4.61 10.04 -7.59
CA ALA A 85 4.73 8.63 -7.22
C ALA A 85 6.20 8.24 -6.96
N VAL A 86 7.12 8.68 -7.82
CA VAL A 86 8.57 8.44 -7.67
C VAL A 86 9.11 9.08 -6.40
N ASP A 87 8.74 10.33 -6.11
CA ASP A 87 9.15 11.05 -4.90
C ASP A 87 8.72 10.32 -3.63
N LEU A 88 7.45 9.90 -3.56
CA LEU A 88 6.93 9.15 -2.42
C LEU A 88 7.59 7.78 -2.25
N ALA A 89 7.84 7.08 -3.35
CA ALA A 89 8.54 5.81 -3.33
C ALA A 89 9.97 5.99 -2.80
N ALA A 90 10.67 7.06 -3.19
CA ALA A 90 11.99 7.40 -2.66
C ALA A 90 11.95 7.72 -1.16
N MET A 91 10.96 8.49 -0.69
CA MET A 91 10.79 8.79 0.74
C MET A 91 10.53 7.53 1.57
N ALA A 92 9.66 6.64 1.10
CA ALA A 92 9.37 5.37 1.79
C ALA A 92 10.61 4.47 1.87
N ARG A 93 11.38 4.37 0.78
CA ARG A 93 12.65 3.62 0.77
C ARG A 93 13.70 4.23 1.71
N ALA A 94 13.80 5.55 1.77
CA ALA A 94 14.70 6.23 2.70
C ALA A 94 14.35 5.93 4.17
N ALA A 95 13.07 5.65 4.46
CA ALA A 95 12.60 5.19 5.77
C ALA A 95 12.73 3.67 6.00
N GLY A 96 13.31 2.92 5.05
CA GLY A 96 13.48 1.46 5.13
C GLY A 96 12.20 0.66 4.91
N VAL A 97 11.18 1.25 4.28
CA VAL A 97 9.88 0.61 4.04
C VAL A 97 9.80 0.06 2.62
N PRO A 98 9.48 -1.23 2.42
CA PRO A 98 9.25 -1.79 1.08
C PRO A 98 8.06 -1.13 0.39
N VAL A 99 8.22 -0.83 -0.90
CA VAL A 99 7.24 -0.08 -1.71
C VAL A 99 6.63 -0.93 -2.81
N ASN A 100 5.32 -0.79 -3.02
CA ASN A 100 4.62 -1.21 -4.23
C ASN A 100 4.01 0.02 -4.91
N VAL A 101 4.51 0.38 -6.09
CA VAL A 101 3.92 1.44 -6.92
C VAL A 101 2.94 0.77 -7.88
N VAL A 102 1.66 1.12 -7.77
CA VAL A 102 0.58 0.50 -8.52
C VAL A 102 0.84 0.66 -10.02
N ASP A 103 0.71 -0.46 -10.75
CA ASP A 103 0.91 -0.58 -12.20
C ASP A 103 2.31 -0.18 -12.70
N ARG A 104 3.30 -0.05 -11.80
CA ARG A 104 4.70 0.30 -12.12
C ARG A 104 5.68 -0.71 -11.50
N PRO A 105 5.83 -1.90 -12.11
CA PRO A 105 6.63 -2.98 -11.52
C PRO A 105 8.12 -2.62 -11.38
N ASP A 106 8.69 -1.87 -12.33
CA ASP A 106 10.09 -1.44 -12.29
C ASP A 106 10.39 -0.42 -11.17
N GLN A 107 9.35 0.15 -10.57
CA GLN A 107 9.44 1.07 -9.43
C GLN A 107 9.00 0.40 -8.11
N SER A 108 8.84 -0.92 -8.07
CA SER A 108 8.33 -1.66 -6.91
C SER A 108 9.35 -2.63 -6.34
N ASP A 109 9.41 -2.72 -5.00
CA ASP A 109 10.26 -3.67 -4.27
C ASP A 109 9.54 -5.02 -4.05
N PHE A 110 8.21 -5.00 -4.07
CA PHE A 110 7.36 -6.18 -3.97
C PHE A 110 6.11 -6.04 -4.84
N PHE A 111 5.43 -7.18 -5.08
CA PHE A 111 4.25 -7.25 -5.91
C PHE A 111 3.07 -7.81 -5.13
N THR A 112 1.86 -7.38 -5.48
CA THR A 112 0.63 -8.04 -5.03
C THR A 112 0.27 -9.13 -6.04
N PRO A 113 0.39 -10.42 -5.70
CA PRO A 113 0.00 -11.48 -6.61
C PRO A 113 -1.53 -11.53 -6.76
N SER A 114 -2.02 -12.36 -7.68
CA SER A 114 -3.39 -12.86 -7.59
C SER A 114 -3.50 -13.73 -6.34
N ILE A 115 -4.49 -13.46 -5.49
CA ILE A 115 -4.66 -14.13 -4.20
C ILE A 115 -5.92 -14.98 -4.22
N ILE A 116 -5.80 -16.24 -3.82
CA ILE A 116 -6.92 -17.13 -3.51
C ILE A 116 -6.84 -17.42 -2.02
N ASP A 117 -7.87 -17.00 -1.29
CA ASP A 117 -8.02 -17.22 0.15
C ASP A 117 -9.17 -18.21 0.39
N ARG A 118 -8.88 -19.31 1.11
CA ARG A 118 -9.82 -20.36 1.51
C ARG A 118 -9.74 -20.61 3.03
N GLY A 119 -9.50 -19.55 3.82
CA GLY A 119 -9.36 -19.63 5.27
C GLY A 119 -7.96 -20.09 5.65
N ASP A 120 -7.80 -21.38 5.96
CA ASP A 120 -6.51 -21.93 6.40
C ASP A 120 -5.46 -22.04 5.26
N ILE A 121 -5.89 -21.80 4.02
CA ILE A 121 -5.04 -21.90 2.83
C ILE A 121 -5.09 -20.59 2.05
N VAL A 122 -3.92 -20.00 1.85
CA VAL A 122 -3.71 -18.84 0.99
C VAL A 122 -2.74 -19.20 -0.14
N VAL A 123 -3.15 -18.94 -1.38
CA VAL A 123 -2.32 -19.15 -2.57
C VAL A 123 -2.08 -17.81 -3.26
N GLY A 124 -0.81 -17.47 -3.49
CA GLY A 124 -0.39 -16.34 -4.32
C GLY A 124 0.10 -16.83 -5.68
N VAL A 125 -0.48 -16.31 -6.77
CA VAL A 125 -0.07 -16.61 -8.15
C VAL A 125 0.51 -15.36 -8.79
N SER A 126 1.73 -15.46 -9.32
CA SER A 126 2.41 -14.41 -10.09
C SER A 126 3.05 -15.03 -11.33
N THR A 127 3.06 -14.28 -12.44
CA THR A 127 3.66 -14.69 -13.72
C THR A 127 5.05 -14.08 -13.95
N GLY A 128 5.60 -13.38 -12.95
CA GLY A 128 6.79 -12.55 -13.09
C GLY A 128 6.52 -11.12 -12.66
#